data_AF-A0A6A6U7C8-F1
#
_entry.id   AF-A0A6A6U7C8-F1
#
_cell.length_a   1.000
_cell.length_b   1.000
_cell.length_c   1.000
_cell.angle_alpha   90.00
_cell.angle_beta   90.00
_cell.angle_gamma   90.00
#
_symmetry.space_group_name_H-M   'P 1'
#
loop_
_entity.id
_entity.type
_entity.pdbx_description
1 polymer ?
#
loop_
_entity_poly.entity_id
_entity_poly.type
_entity_poly.pdbx_seq_one_letter_code
_entity_poly.pdbx_strand_id
1 'polypeptide(L)'
;MWALGVTGTYLGDYFGMLMDDMVTGFPFNVSSCPMYLGSTMSFAATALWFGKPAGLLMTGLVWVAYGIALRYEDPFTGAIYAKREAERAKKQG
;
A
#
# COMPACT_ATOMS: atom_id res chain seq x y z
N MET A 1 0.57 3.51 -11.76
CA MET A 1 0.71 2.24 -12.48
C MET A 1 2.02 2.09 -13.26
N TRP A 2 3.00 3.01 -13.15
CA TRP A 2 4.26 2.86 -13.90
C TRP A 2 5.34 2.05 -13.15
N ALA A 3 5.56 2.30 -11.85
CA ALA A 3 6.59 1.57 -11.09
C ALA A 3 6.13 0.17 -10.60
N LEU A 4 4.91 0.04 -10.09
CA LEU A 4 4.38 -1.25 -9.61
C LEU A 4 3.80 -2.15 -10.72
N GLY A 5 3.60 -1.63 -11.93
CA GLY A 5 2.88 -2.34 -12.99
C GLY A 5 1.49 -2.79 -12.56
N VAL A 6 0.95 -3.81 -13.23
CA VAL A 6 -0.36 -4.41 -12.87
C VAL A 6 -0.22 -5.30 -11.64
N THR A 7 0.77 -6.20 -11.63
CA THR A 7 0.96 -7.18 -10.56
C THR A 7 1.21 -6.52 -9.21
N GLY A 8 2.13 -5.56 -9.11
CA GLY A 8 2.37 -4.85 -7.85
C GLY A 8 1.20 -3.96 -7.41
N THR A 9 0.44 -3.39 -8.35
CA THR A 9 -0.75 -2.57 -8.01
C THR A 9 -1.86 -3.42 -7.38
N TYR A 10 -1.97 -4.70 -7.76
CA TYR A 10 -3.00 -5.63 -7.30
C TYR A 10 -2.45 -6.72 -6.36
N LEU A 11 -1.39 -6.40 -5.59
CA LEU A 11 -0.84 -7.26 -4.54
C LEU A 11 -0.40 -8.65 -5.07
N GLY A 12 0.20 -8.68 -6.25
CA GLY A 12 0.72 -9.90 -6.88
C GLY A 12 1.81 -10.60 -6.06
N ASP A 13 2.52 -9.85 -5.22
CA ASP A 13 3.47 -10.37 -4.25
C ASP A 13 2.83 -11.32 -3.23
N TYR A 14 1.54 -11.13 -2.90
CA TYR A 14 0.81 -12.04 -1.99
C TYR A 14 0.51 -13.39 -2.64
N PHE A 15 0.53 -13.43 -3.97
CA PHE A 15 0.35 -14.63 -4.78
C PHE A 15 1.69 -15.22 -5.27
N GLY A 16 2.83 -14.72 -4.76
CA GLY A 16 4.15 -15.23 -5.11
C GLY A 16 4.76 -14.60 -6.38
N MET A 17 4.11 -13.61 -7.00
CA MET A 17 4.67 -12.79 -8.08
C MET A 17 5.39 -11.58 -7.50
N LEU A 18 6.54 -11.82 -6.87
CA LEU A 18 7.36 -10.77 -6.24
C LEU A 18 8.11 -9.94 -7.29
N MET A 19 8.23 -8.63 -7.03
CA MET A 19 9.11 -7.75 -7.80
C MET A 19 10.59 -8.04 -7.49
N ASP A 20 11.48 -7.59 -8.39
CA ASP A 20 12.92 -7.76 -8.20
C ASP A 20 13.46 -6.94 -7.04
N ASP A 21 12.99 -5.70 -6.93
CA ASP A 21 13.29 -4.76 -5.85
C ASP A 21 12.02 -4.05 -5.37
N MET A 22 11.98 -3.69 -4.09
CA MET A 22 10.88 -2.92 -3.53
C MET A 22 10.90 -1.50 -4.07
N VAL A 23 9.73 -0.98 -4.47
CA VAL A 23 9.63 0.38 -4.98
C VAL A 23 9.76 1.38 -3.83
N THR A 24 10.86 2.13 -3.81
CA THR A 24 11.14 3.15 -2.78
C THR A 24 11.05 4.58 -3.31
N GLY A 25 10.87 4.78 -4.63
CA GLY A 25 10.71 6.10 -5.24
C GLY A 25 9.38 6.78 -4.90
N PHE A 26 9.22 8.04 -5.28
CA PHE A 26 7.97 8.78 -5.08
C PHE A 26 6.76 8.05 -5.70
N PRO A 27 5.63 7.92 -4.99
CA PRO A 27 5.30 8.48 -3.66
C PRO A 27 5.70 7.62 -2.43
N PHE A 28 6.31 6.44 -2.63
CA PHE A 28 6.66 5.51 -1.55
C PHE A 28 7.79 6.00 -0.64
N ASN A 29 8.60 6.98 -1.09
CA ASN A 29 9.60 7.63 -0.24
C ASN A 29 8.99 8.57 0.82
N VAL A 30 7.72 8.99 0.66
CA VAL A 30 7.03 9.91 1.59
C VAL A 30 6.07 9.16 2.51
N SER A 31 5.38 8.17 1.96
CA SER A 31 4.46 7.31 2.70
C SER A 31 4.70 5.86 2.32
N SER A 32 4.71 4.97 3.30
CA SER A 32 4.78 3.52 3.06
C SER A 32 3.55 3.00 2.30
N CYS A 33 2.40 3.68 2.43
CA CYS A 33 1.11 3.22 1.96
C CYS A 33 0.39 4.31 1.15
N PRO A 34 1.00 4.82 0.06
CA PRO A 34 0.50 6.00 -0.65
C PRO A 34 -0.85 5.77 -1.33
N MET A 35 -1.19 4.52 -1.67
CA MET A 35 -2.50 4.16 -2.23
C MET A 35 -3.63 4.38 -1.23
N TYR A 36 -3.43 3.97 0.03
CA TYR A 36 -4.40 4.16 1.11
C TYR A 36 -4.60 5.63 1.46
N LEU A 37 -3.50 6.40 1.59
CA LEU A 37 -3.61 7.83 1.84
C LEU A 37 -4.27 8.57 0.67
N GLY A 38 -3.87 8.26 -0.56
CA GLY A 38 -4.42 8.89 -1.76
C GLY A 38 -5.92 8.64 -1.93
N SER A 39 -6.40 7.43 -1.65
CA SER A 39 -7.83 7.12 -1.70
C SER A 39 -8.61 7.82 -0.58
N THR A 40 -8.09 7.86 0.66
CA THR A 40 -8.70 8.64 1.76
C THR A 40 -8.81 10.12 1.39
N MET A 41 -7.76 10.71 0.81
CA MET A 41 -7.80 12.11 0.34
C MET A 41 -8.83 12.32 -0.76
N SER A 42 -9.01 11.34 -1.65
CA SER A 42 -10.03 11.39 -2.71
C SER A 42 -11.45 11.38 -2.14
N PHE A 43 -11.71 10.55 -1.12
CA PHE A 43 -12.99 10.57 -0.40
C PHE A 43 -13.21 11.88 0.35
N ALA A 44 -12.18 12.38 1.04
CA ALA A 44 -12.24 13.66 1.76
C ALA A 44 -12.57 14.82 0.80
N ALA A 45 -11.84 14.92 -0.31
CA ALA A 45 -12.03 15.95 -1.31
C ALA A 45 -13.44 15.89 -1.91
N THR A 46 -13.95 14.69 -2.20
CA THR A 46 -15.31 14.49 -2.70
C THR A 46 -16.35 14.95 -1.66
N ALA A 47 -16.18 14.60 -0.39
CA ALA A 47 -17.07 15.03 0.68
C ALA A 47 -17.12 16.56 0.83
N LEU A 48 -15.94 17.21 0.74
CA LEU A 48 -15.82 18.67 0.78
C LEU A 48 -16.44 19.32 -0.46
N TRP A 49 -16.20 18.77 -1.66
CA TRP A 49 -16.76 19.27 -2.91
C TRP A 49 -18.28 19.31 -2.91
N PHE A 50 -18.92 18.27 -2.37
CA PHE A 50 -20.38 18.20 -2.24
C PHE A 50 -20.92 18.85 -0.95
N GLY A 51 -20.04 19.38 -0.07
CA GLY A 51 -20.44 20.02 1.19
C GLY A 51 -21.21 19.10 2.15
N LYS A 52 -21.00 17.78 2.08
CA LYS A 52 -21.78 16.81 2.84
C LYS A 52 -21.04 16.34 4.10
N PRO A 53 -21.51 16.66 5.32
CA PRO A 53 -20.86 16.23 6.56
C PRO A 53 -20.85 14.70 6.73
N ALA A 54 -21.88 14.01 6.22
CA ALA A 54 -21.90 12.55 6.19
C ALA A 54 -20.72 11.96 5.39
N GLY A 55 -20.27 12.64 4.33
CA GLY A 55 -19.10 12.20 3.56
C GLY A 55 -17.79 12.27 4.36
N LEU A 56 -17.66 13.23 5.27
CA LEU A 56 -16.51 13.33 6.17
C LEU A 56 -16.50 12.22 7.21
N LEU A 57 -17.68 11.88 7.76
CA LEU A 57 -17.82 10.72 8.66
C LEU A 57 -17.44 9.41 7.97
N MET A 58 -17.90 9.21 6.73
CA MET A 58 -17.53 8.04 5.94
C MET A 58 -16.04 8.02 5.62
N THR A 59 -15.45 9.16 5.30
CA THR A 59 -14.00 9.29 5.09
C THR A 59 -13.23 8.88 6.34
N GLY A 60 -13.67 9.32 7.52
CA GLY A 60 -13.07 8.94 8.81
C GLY A 60 -13.17 7.43 9.07
N LEU A 61 -14.33 6.83 8.79
CA LEU A 61 -14.52 5.37 8.91
C LEU A 61 -13.57 4.60 8.00
N VAL A 62 -13.46 5.01 6.73
CA VAL A 62 -12.54 4.40 5.76
C VAL A 62 -11.09 4.54 6.23
N TRP A 63 -10.70 5.70 6.74
CA TRP A 63 -9.35 5.92 7.27
C TRP A 63 -9.02 4.99 8.45
N VAL A 64 -9.97 4.79 9.37
CA VAL A 64 -9.81 3.83 10.48
C VAL A 64 -9.68 2.40 9.96
N ALA A 65 -10.52 2.00 9.01
CA ALA A 65 -10.45 0.66 8.41
C ALA A 65 -9.09 0.43 7.72
N TYR A 66 -8.57 1.43 7.02
CA TYR A 66 -7.23 1.37 6.43
C TYR A 66 -6.13 1.26 7.48
N GLY A 67 -6.22 2.03 8.57
CA GLY A 67 -5.25 1.92 9.67
C GLY A 67 -5.20 0.52 10.29
N ILE A 68 -6.35 -0.14 10.41
CA ILE A 68 -6.43 -1.53 10.88
C ILE A 68 -5.78 -2.47 9.85
N ALA A 69 -6.11 -2.34 8.56
CA ALA A 69 -5.56 -3.18 7.50
C ALA A 69 -4.03 -3.10 7.43
N LEU A 70 -3.48 -1.88 7.46
CA LEU A 70 -2.04 -1.63 7.38
C LEU A 70 -1.26 -2.28 8.53
N ARG A 71 -1.89 -2.44 9.70
CA ARG A 71 -1.26 -3.12 10.83
C ARG A 71 -0.91 -4.58 10.55
N TYR A 72 -1.61 -5.21 9.61
CA TYR A 72 -1.34 -6.58 9.15
C TYR A 72 -0.59 -6.62 7.83
N GLU A 73 -0.86 -5.66 6.94
CA GLU A 73 -0.29 -5.60 5.59
C GLU A 73 1.21 -5.31 5.57
N ASP A 74 1.63 -4.28 6.32
CA ASP A 74 3.03 -3.86 6.39
C ASP A 74 3.97 -4.97 6.89
N PRO A 75 3.70 -5.66 8.02
CA PRO A 75 4.58 -6.73 8.48
C PRO A 75 4.56 -7.94 7.55
N PHE A 76 3.43 -8.22 6.88
CA PHE A 76 3.33 -9.32 5.94
C PHE A 76 4.16 -9.09 4.69
N THR A 77 4.04 -7.91 4.08
CA THR A 77 4.85 -7.51 2.91
C THR A 77 6.34 -7.51 3.25
N GLY A 78 6.72 -6.94 4.40
CA GLY A 78 8.11 -6.96 4.87
C GLY A 78 8.66 -8.37 5.03
N ALA A 79 7.86 -9.31 5.56
CA ALA A 79 8.26 -10.71 5.71
C ALA A 79 8.47 -11.43 4.36
N ILE A 80 7.63 -11.14 3.35
CA ILE A 80 7.77 -11.70 2.00
C ILE A 80 9.12 -11.30 1.39
N TYR A 81 9.46 -10.00 1.43
CA TYR A 81 10.73 -9.51 0.86
C TYR A 81 11.95 -9.94 1.69
N ALA A 82 11.85 -9.99 3.02
CA ALA A 82 12.93 -10.51 3.87
C ALA A 82 13.24 -11.99 3.57
N LYS A 83 12.21 -12.81 3.34
CA LYS A 83 12.37 -14.21 2.94
C LYS A 83 13.05 -14.34 1.57
N ARG A 84 12.69 -13.50 0.60
CA ARG A 84 13.33 -13.46 -0.73
C ARG A 84 14.83 -13.17 -0.63
N GLU A 85 15.20 -12.16 0.16
CA GLU A 85 16.60 -11.79 0.36
C GLU A 85 17.40 -12.92 1.03
N ALA A 86 16.83 -13.59 2.03
CA ALA A 86 17.45 -14.75 2.66
C ALA A 86 17.65 -15.93 1.67
N GLU A 87 16.70 -16.17 0.76
CA GLU A 87 16.83 -17.18 -0.29
C GLU A 87 17.86 -16.81 -1.36
N ARG A 88 17.97 -15.52 -1.74
CA ARG A 88 19.01 -15.02 -2.64
C ARG A 88 20.41 -15.20 -2.04
N ALA A 89 20.59 -14.85 -0.76
CA ALA A 89 21.87 -15.00 -0.06
C ALA A 89 22.32 -16.48 0.01
N LYS A 90 21.38 -17.42 0.25
CA LYS A 90 21.67 -18.87 0.25
C LYS A 90 22.08 -19.45 -1.11
N LYS A 91 21.66 -18.82 -2.22
CA LYS A 91 22.03 -19.25 -3.57
C LYS A 91 23.39 -18.70 -4.04
N GLN A 92 23.91 -17.69 -3.36
CA GLN A 92 25.17 -17.03 -3.70
C GLN A 92 26.38 -17.52 -2.90
N GLY A 93 26.15 -18.27 -1.80
CA GLY A 93 27.19 -18.99 -1.05
C GLY A 93 27.26 -20.45 -1.43
#